data_AF-A0A0R3R2S4-F1
#
_entry.id   AF-A0A0R3R2S4-F1
#
_cell.length_a   1.000
_cell.length_b   1.000
_cell.length_c   1.000
_cell.angle_alpha   90.00
_cell.angle_beta   90.00
_cell.angle_gamma   90.00
#
_symmetry.space_group_name_H-M   'P 1'
#
loop_
_entity.id
_entity.type
_entity.pdbx_description
1 polymer ?
#
loop_
_entity_poly.entity_id
_entity_poly.type
_entity_poly.pdbx_seq_one_letter_code
_entity_poly.pdbx_strand_id
1 'polypeptide(L)'
;LVYVIAITRDGRHRSLPSETIHFYTAGVAPRVVAYRETVSIPGDASSVTIACRMEMPGTTHKSVHFEWKKIHEKTSHYEKIGGDKYSFTNYISSHEHPRHYVSALQIKFLKLSDFGTYRCIATNDFGSSSADIRVIQRVLTSATPIPPEPPYICCQRLGIRSPCVAVCGSEFGKHAALRAESFINSHCEDEISKFLTCTTVGVDEGACCLRKKVPGICLPLCDGFQMNKLDTIPHACAVYTFSIFQCRMENADSRPATVSGLKAIPNSDGDLILRWDLTPRADMYHVYWKRKFSTTWELSSVVTTSKRIFGNAANDIDEIVVVASNSFGNAHPVRLIHNDDKWIASYHFQF
;
A
#
# COMPACT_ATOMS: atom_id res chain seq x y z
N LEU A 1 8.42 34.39 -11.59
CA LEU A 1 7.87 35.77 -11.50
C LEU A 1 8.78 36.54 -10.58
N VAL A 2 9.19 37.74 -10.95
CA VAL A 2 9.99 38.61 -10.08
C VAL A 2 9.36 39.99 -10.09
N TYR A 3 9.20 40.56 -8.92
CA TYR A 3 8.87 41.97 -8.72
C TYR A 3 9.79 42.51 -7.63
N VAL A 4 10.03 43.81 -7.67
CA VAL A 4 10.89 44.50 -6.70
C VAL A 4 9.99 45.31 -5.78
N ILE A 5 10.30 45.28 -4.48
CA ILE A 5 9.71 46.18 -3.50
C ILE A 5 10.84 46.99 -2.88
N ALA A 6 10.71 48.31 -2.84
CA ALA A 6 11.63 49.16 -2.10
C ALA A 6 11.26 49.14 -0.61
N ILE A 7 12.26 49.04 0.26
CA ILE A 7 12.10 49.08 1.72
C ILE A 7 12.86 50.29 2.25
N THR A 8 12.23 51.07 3.12
CA THR A 8 12.89 52.21 3.78
C THR A 8 14.08 51.75 4.63
N ARG A 9 15.04 52.65 4.87
CA ARG A 9 16.28 52.34 5.62
C ARG A 9 16.03 51.81 7.03
N ASP A 10 14.91 52.19 7.64
CA ASP A 10 14.46 51.72 8.96
C ASP A 10 13.72 50.37 8.92
N GLY A 11 13.46 49.82 7.74
CA GLY A 11 12.76 48.55 7.51
C GLY A 11 11.24 48.61 7.68
N ARG A 12 10.66 49.78 8.02
CA ARG A 12 9.27 49.89 8.49
C ARG A 12 8.26 50.13 7.38
N HIS A 13 8.67 50.68 6.24
CA HIS A 13 7.77 51.00 5.14
C HIS A 13 8.23 50.33 3.85
N ARG A 14 7.25 49.83 3.09
CA ARG A 14 7.45 49.11 1.84
C ARG A 14 6.70 49.83 0.72
N SER A 15 7.30 49.91 -0.47
CA SER A 15 6.59 50.38 -1.66
C SER A 15 5.52 49.38 -2.09
N LEU A 16 4.68 49.79 -3.03
CA LEU A 16 3.95 48.81 -3.84
C LEU A 16 4.94 47.96 -4.67
N PRO A 17 4.59 46.71 -5.01
CA PRO A 17 5.37 45.89 -5.92
C PRO A 17 5.55 46.57 -7.28
N SER A 18 6.73 46.44 -7.89
CA SER A 18 6.92 46.79 -9.30
C SER A 18 6.01 45.95 -10.21
N GLU A 19 5.97 46.31 -11.50
CA GLU A 19 5.44 45.41 -12.52
C GLU A 19 6.11 44.04 -12.43
N THR A 20 5.31 42.98 -12.59
CA THR A 20 5.79 41.60 -12.46
C THR A 20 6.41 41.14 -13.77
N ILE A 21 7.72 40.89 -13.76
CA ILE A 21 8.44 40.33 -14.90
C ILE A 21 8.25 38.82 -14.91
N HIS A 22 7.82 38.32 -16.07
CA HIS A 22 7.67 36.90 -16.35
C HIS A 22 8.91 36.41 -17.08
N PHE A 23 9.66 35.48 -16.49
CA PHE A 23 10.77 34.82 -17.16
C PHE A 23 10.26 33.56 -17.84
N TYR A 24 10.48 33.46 -19.14
CA TYR A 24 10.16 32.27 -19.91
C TYR A 24 11.45 31.48 -20.15
N THR A 25 11.55 30.29 -19.55
CA THR A 25 12.62 29.35 -19.90
C THR A 25 12.16 28.48 -21.06
N ALA A 26 13.04 28.32 -22.07
CA ALA A 26 12.78 27.50 -23.26
C ALA A 26 12.41 26.06 -22.88
N GLY A 27 13.03 25.53 -21.81
CA GLY A 27 12.77 24.20 -21.28
C GLY A 27 14.05 23.36 -21.24
N VAL A 28 13.93 22.16 -20.70
CA VAL A 28 14.96 21.10 -20.75
C VAL A 28 14.27 19.77 -21.04
N ALA A 29 15.03 18.70 -21.28
CA ALA A 29 14.46 17.37 -21.42
C ALA A 29 13.59 17.00 -20.19
N PRO A 30 12.54 16.17 -20.35
CA PRO A 30 11.70 15.75 -19.24
C PRO A 30 12.50 15.10 -18.12
N ARG A 31 11.97 15.10 -16.89
CA ARG A 31 12.50 14.27 -15.80
C ARG A 31 11.52 13.16 -15.51
N VAL A 32 11.83 11.94 -15.94
CA VAL A 32 10.96 10.76 -15.75
C VAL A 32 11.43 9.97 -14.54
N VAL A 33 10.48 9.63 -13.67
CA VAL A 33 10.71 8.79 -12.49
C VAL A 33 9.65 7.70 -12.45
N ALA A 34 10.09 6.47 -12.22
CA ALA A 34 9.18 5.37 -11.94
C ALA A 34 8.43 5.64 -10.62
N TYR A 35 7.12 5.41 -10.59
CA TYR A 35 6.39 5.50 -9.32
C TYR A 35 6.89 4.46 -8.32
N ARG A 36 7.16 3.25 -8.82
CA ARG A 36 7.83 2.15 -8.14
C ARG A 36 8.77 1.47 -9.12
N GLU A 37 10.00 1.24 -8.69
CA GLU A 37 11.03 0.58 -9.50
C GLU A 37 10.77 -0.92 -9.64
N THR A 38 10.15 -1.54 -8.63
CA THR A 38 9.76 -2.96 -8.66
C THR A 38 8.32 -3.10 -8.20
N VAL A 39 7.51 -3.83 -8.99
CA VAL A 39 6.13 -4.17 -8.67
C VAL A 39 6.00 -5.69 -8.63
N SER A 40 5.58 -6.20 -7.47
CA SER A 40 5.41 -7.64 -7.23
C SER A 40 3.92 -7.97 -7.19
N ILE A 41 3.47 -8.87 -8.07
CA ILE A 41 2.06 -9.25 -8.22
C ILE A 41 1.93 -10.77 -8.43
N PRO A 42 0.86 -11.42 -7.93
CA PRO A 42 0.59 -12.83 -8.21
C PRO A 42 0.59 -13.19 -9.70
N GLY A 43 1.01 -14.42 -10.00
CA GLY A 43 1.08 -14.95 -11.38
C GLY A 43 -0.28 -15.05 -12.07
N ASP A 44 -1.33 -15.26 -11.29
CA ASP A 44 -2.72 -15.47 -11.67
C ASP A 44 -3.59 -14.21 -11.47
N ALA A 45 -2.99 -13.07 -11.12
CA ALA A 45 -3.71 -11.81 -11.01
C ALA A 45 -4.32 -11.41 -12.37
N SER A 46 -5.54 -10.86 -12.35
CA SER A 46 -6.24 -10.47 -13.59
C SER A 46 -5.55 -9.32 -14.34
N SER A 47 -4.88 -8.42 -13.61
CA SER A 47 -4.10 -7.33 -14.18
C SER A 47 -3.08 -6.77 -13.18
N VAL A 48 -2.10 -6.04 -13.70
CA VAL A 48 -1.17 -5.20 -12.90
C VAL A 48 -1.12 -3.80 -13.50
N THR A 49 -0.93 -2.80 -12.64
CA THR A 49 -0.72 -1.41 -13.08
C THR A 49 0.63 -0.93 -12.62
N ILE A 50 1.37 -0.34 -13.55
CA ILE A 50 2.63 0.37 -13.29
C ILE A 50 2.50 1.81 -13.77
N ALA A 51 3.25 2.72 -13.19
CA ALA A 51 3.14 4.14 -13.51
C ALA A 51 4.47 4.88 -13.39
N CYS A 52 4.60 5.94 -14.18
CA CYS A 52 5.67 6.91 -14.07
C CYS A 52 5.11 8.31 -13.83
N ARG A 53 5.89 9.09 -13.10
CA ARG A 53 5.67 10.52 -12.89
C ARG A 53 6.74 11.27 -13.66
N MET A 54 6.33 12.34 -14.33
CA MET A 54 7.27 13.20 -15.03
C MET A 54 7.14 14.64 -14.56
N GLU A 55 8.28 15.33 -14.49
CA GLU A 55 8.33 16.78 -14.41
C GLU A 55 8.72 17.33 -15.78
N MET A 56 8.01 18.36 -16.22
CA MET A 56 8.28 19.12 -17.43
C MET A 56 8.71 20.52 -17.03
N PRO A 57 10.03 20.78 -16.96
CA PRO A 57 10.54 22.11 -16.69
C PRO A 57 10.44 22.96 -17.96
N GLY A 58 10.24 24.26 -17.78
CA GLY A 58 9.94 25.17 -18.88
C GLY A 58 8.58 25.83 -18.71
N THR A 59 8.39 26.94 -19.40
CA THR A 59 7.13 27.72 -19.34
C THR A 59 6.41 27.78 -20.68
N THR A 60 7.08 27.38 -21.76
CA THR A 60 6.50 27.29 -23.10
C THR A 60 5.74 25.98 -23.27
N HIS A 61 4.46 26.09 -23.61
CA HIS A 61 3.58 24.94 -23.81
C HIS A 61 3.90 24.22 -25.12
N LYS A 62 4.51 23.04 -25.06
CA LYS A 62 4.65 22.14 -26.22
C LYS A 62 4.16 20.73 -25.89
N SER A 63 3.65 20.03 -26.90
CA SER A 63 3.13 18.67 -26.76
C SER A 63 4.24 17.69 -26.39
N VAL A 64 4.04 16.92 -25.32
CA VAL A 64 4.94 15.84 -24.90
C VAL A 64 4.48 14.53 -25.53
N HIS A 65 5.43 13.76 -26.05
CA HIS A 65 5.17 12.40 -26.51
C HIS A 65 5.49 11.38 -25.40
N PHE A 66 4.56 10.44 -25.18
CA PHE A 66 4.71 9.36 -24.20
C PHE A 66 4.78 8.02 -24.90
N GLU A 67 5.77 7.21 -24.50
CA GLU A 67 5.96 5.88 -25.05
C GLU A 67 6.24 4.87 -23.93
N TRP A 68 5.67 3.68 -24.05
CA TRP A 68 6.02 2.54 -23.21
C TRP A 68 6.65 1.45 -24.05
N LYS A 69 7.69 0.84 -23.50
CA LYS A 69 8.37 -0.31 -24.09
C LYS A 69 8.56 -1.41 -23.07
N LYS A 70 8.74 -2.63 -23.55
CA LYS A 70 9.14 -3.78 -22.75
C LYS A 70 10.51 -4.26 -23.19
N ILE A 71 11.37 -4.63 -22.25
CA ILE A 71 12.64 -5.26 -22.59
C ILE A 71 12.38 -6.68 -23.10
N HIS A 72 13.01 -7.03 -24.21
CA HIS A 72 13.14 -8.40 -24.65
C HIS A 72 14.41 -9.00 -24.03
N GLU A 73 14.26 -9.85 -23.00
CA GLU A 73 15.37 -10.29 -22.15
C GLU A 73 16.54 -10.94 -22.92
N LYS A 74 16.25 -11.68 -23.99
CA LYS A 74 17.29 -12.37 -24.78
C LYS A 74 18.16 -11.41 -25.60
N THR A 75 17.59 -10.30 -26.06
CA THR A 75 18.27 -9.38 -26.97
C THR A 75 18.63 -8.07 -26.29
N SER A 76 18.13 -7.84 -25.06
CA SER A 76 18.23 -6.57 -24.33
C SER A 76 17.68 -5.35 -25.09
N HIS A 77 16.88 -5.58 -26.14
CA HIS A 77 16.24 -4.53 -26.92
C HIS A 77 14.87 -4.20 -26.36
N TYR A 78 14.49 -2.92 -26.46
CA TYR A 78 13.18 -2.45 -26.05
C TYR A 78 12.18 -2.52 -27.21
N GLU A 79 11.13 -3.32 -27.03
CA GLU A 79 10.05 -3.47 -27.98
C GLU A 79 8.87 -2.58 -27.61
N LYS A 80 8.24 -1.96 -28.61
CA LYS A 80 7.01 -1.19 -28.40
C LYS A 80 5.90 -2.14 -27.98
N ILE A 81 5.13 -1.72 -26.98
CA ILE A 81 3.95 -2.46 -26.53
C ILE A 81 2.68 -1.78 -27.02
N GLY A 82 1.69 -2.58 -27.43
CA GLY A 82 0.42 -2.09 -27.96
C GLY A 82 -0.61 -3.23 -28.10
N GLY A 83 -1.84 -2.86 -28.46
CA GLY A 83 -2.98 -3.75 -28.55
C GLY A 83 -3.82 -3.83 -27.28
N ASP A 84 -4.93 -4.58 -27.32
CA ASP A 84 -6.00 -4.58 -26.30
C ASP A 84 -5.55 -5.07 -24.91
N LYS A 85 -4.41 -5.76 -24.86
CA LYS A 85 -3.77 -6.21 -23.63
C LYS A 85 -3.33 -5.05 -22.73
N TYR A 86 -2.92 -3.94 -23.34
CA TYR A 86 -2.33 -2.81 -22.64
C TYR A 86 -3.29 -1.62 -22.65
N SER A 87 -3.55 -1.04 -21.48
CA SER A 87 -4.36 0.17 -21.34
C SER A 87 -3.50 1.30 -20.81
N PHE A 88 -3.43 2.40 -21.57
CA PHE A 88 -2.61 3.56 -21.25
C PHE A 88 -3.47 4.68 -20.67
N THR A 89 -2.99 5.32 -19.60
CA THR A 89 -3.63 6.48 -18.99
C THR A 89 -2.60 7.59 -18.83
N ASN A 90 -2.68 8.60 -19.68
CA ASN A 90 -1.76 9.74 -19.69
C ASN A 90 -2.53 11.01 -19.35
N TYR A 91 -2.05 11.80 -18.40
CA TYR A 91 -2.67 13.07 -18.03
C TYR A 91 -1.69 14.03 -17.34
N ILE A 92 -2.06 15.31 -17.31
CA ILE A 92 -1.38 16.33 -16.52
C ILE A 92 -1.93 16.26 -15.10
N SER A 93 -1.07 16.00 -14.12
CA SER A 93 -1.45 15.93 -12.70
C SER A 93 -1.32 17.27 -11.98
N SER A 94 -0.49 18.19 -12.50
CA SER A 94 -0.46 19.58 -12.08
C SER A 94 -0.05 20.49 -13.23
N HIS A 95 -0.79 21.59 -13.40
CA HIS A 95 -0.52 22.63 -14.39
C HIS A 95 0.42 23.72 -13.86
N GLU A 96 0.78 23.68 -12.57
CA GLU A 96 1.79 24.56 -11.98
C GLU A 96 3.16 24.30 -12.62
N HIS A 97 4.08 25.26 -12.55
CA HIS A 97 5.43 25.10 -13.10
C HIS A 97 6.42 24.69 -12.00
N PRO A 98 7.21 23.61 -12.18
CA PRO A 98 7.24 22.72 -13.35
C PRO A 98 5.98 21.86 -13.45
N ARG A 99 5.50 21.60 -14.68
CA ARG A 99 4.28 20.82 -14.88
C ARG A 99 4.52 19.36 -14.56
N HIS A 100 3.54 18.73 -13.93
CA HIS A 100 3.61 17.33 -13.58
C HIS A 100 2.71 16.51 -14.48
N TYR A 101 3.25 15.41 -15.00
CA TYR A 101 2.54 14.45 -15.83
C TYR A 101 2.57 13.08 -15.17
N VAL A 102 1.54 12.29 -15.48
CA VAL A 102 1.44 10.90 -15.08
C VAL A 102 1.19 10.08 -16.34
N SER A 103 1.92 8.99 -16.46
CA SER A 103 1.65 7.93 -17.43
C SER A 103 1.50 6.62 -16.66
N ALA A 104 0.33 5.99 -16.75
CA ALA A 104 0.06 4.70 -16.15
C ALA A 104 -0.25 3.67 -17.24
N LEU A 105 0.26 2.46 -17.05
CA LEU A 105 0.09 1.31 -17.91
C LEU A 105 -0.57 0.19 -17.10
N GLN A 106 -1.76 -0.24 -17.52
CA GLN A 106 -2.39 -1.46 -17.03
C GLN A 106 -2.16 -2.59 -18.03
N ILE A 107 -1.61 -3.70 -17.55
CA ILE A 107 -1.39 -4.94 -18.29
C ILE A 107 -2.49 -5.91 -17.88
N LYS A 108 -3.38 -6.27 -18.82
CA LYS A 108 -4.55 -7.13 -18.58
C LYS A 108 -4.24 -8.58 -18.94
N PHE A 109 -4.96 -9.51 -18.33
CA PHE A 109 -4.86 -10.96 -18.59
C PHE A 109 -3.41 -11.44 -18.46
N LEU A 110 -2.84 -11.26 -17.27
CA LEU A 110 -1.44 -11.56 -17.01
C LEU A 110 -1.09 -13.01 -17.36
N LYS A 111 0.10 -13.16 -17.93
CA LYS A 111 0.75 -14.43 -18.26
C LYS A 111 2.19 -14.38 -17.76
N LEU A 112 2.83 -15.53 -17.65
CA LEU A 112 4.24 -15.63 -17.25
C LEU A 112 5.17 -14.79 -18.14
N SER A 113 4.85 -14.67 -19.43
CA SER A 113 5.62 -13.85 -20.36
C SER A 113 5.48 -12.35 -20.13
N ASP A 114 4.58 -11.88 -19.26
CA ASP A 114 4.36 -10.45 -18.97
C ASP A 114 5.27 -9.90 -17.88
N PHE A 115 5.81 -10.78 -17.03
CA PHE A 115 6.86 -10.39 -16.10
C PHE A 115 8.12 -9.95 -16.87
N GLY A 116 8.92 -9.08 -16.24
CA GLY A 116 10.08 -8.45 -16.86
C GLY A 116 10.11 -6.93 -16.68
N THR A 117 11.00 -6.26 -17.40
CA THR A 117 11.21 -4.81 -17.26
C THR A 117 10.45 -4.03 -18.33
N TYR A 118 9.75 -2.99 -17.89
CA TYR A 118 9.06 -2.01 -18.71
C TYR A 118 9.72 -0.66 -18.56
N ARG A 119 9.77 0.10 -19.66
CA ARG A 119 10.35 1.44 -19.70
C ARG A 119 9.30 2.44 -20.12
N CYS A 120 9.09 3.47 -19.32
CA CYS A 120 8.32 4.64 -19.70
C CYS A 120 9.26 5.72 -20.21
N ILE A 121 8.89 6.38 -21.30
CA ILE A 121 9.70 7.39 -21.99
C ILE A 121 8.83 8.63 -22.18
N ALA A 122 9.37 9.79 -21.83
CA ALA A 122 8.82 11.07 -22.25
C ALA A 122 9.82 11.81 -23.13
N THR A 123 9.31 12.41 -24.20
CA THR A 123 10.09 13.21 -25.14
C THR A 123 9.44 14.57 -25.34
N ASN A 124 10.25 15.62 -25.29
CA ASN A 124 9.91 16.96 -25.73
C ASN A 124 10.99 17.47 -26.72
N ASP A 125 10.87 18.71 -27.17
CA ASP A 125 11.79 19.34 -28.13
C ASP A 125 13.26 19.41 -27.67
N PHE A 126 13.52 19.26 -26.37
CA PHE A 126 14.86 19.35 -25.78
C PHE A 126 15.49 17.98 -25.51
N GLY A 127 14.74 16.89 -25.72
CA GLY A 127 15.24 15.54 -25.58
C GLY A 127 14.25 14.60 -24.92
N SER A 128 14.78 13.47 -24.47
CA SER A 128 14.00 12.40 -23.85
C SER A 128 14.60 11.99 -22.51
N SER A 129 13.74 11.47 -21.64
CA SER A 129 14.13 10.82 -20.39
C SER A 129 13.22 9.61 -20.18
N SER A 130 13.69 8.66 -19.39
CA SER A 130 13.00 7.40 -19.16
C SER A 130 13.27 6.83 -17.79
N ALA A 131 12.36 6.00 -17.31
CA ALA A 131 12.54 5.19 -16.10
C ALA A 131 12.11 3.74 -16.34
N ASP A 132 12.78 2.82 -15.65
CA ASP A 132 12.52 1.39 -15.72
C ASP A 132 11.71 0.91 -14.53
N ILE A 133 10.79 -0.02 -14.79
CA ILE A 133 9.95 -0.67 -13.78
C ILE A 133 10.01 -2.18 -14.01
N ARG A 134 10.43 -2.92 -12.99
CA ARG A 134 10.51 -4.38 -13.01
C ARG A 134 9.23 -4.99 -12.44
N VAL A 135 8.48 -5.71 -13.26
CA VAL A 135 7.30 -6.46 -12.85
C VAL A 135 7.72 -7.89 -12.56
N ILE A 136 7.59 -8.32 -11.30
CA ILE A 136 8.01 -9.66 -10.84
C ILE A 136 6.82 -10.49 -10.34
N GLN A 137 6.90 -11.80 -10.57
CA GLN A 137 5.90 -12.73 -10.08
C GLN A 137 6.06 -12.92 -8.58
N ARG A 138 4.98 -12.69 -7.84
CA ARG A 138 4.88 -13.07 -6.44
C ARG A 138 4.36 -14.49 -6.35
N VAL A 139 5.17 -15.38 -5.78
CA VAL A 139 4.79 -16.78 -5.60
C VAL A 139 4.06 -16.97 -4.28
N LEU A 140 4.55 -16.36 -3.20
CA LEU A 140 3.95 -16.40 -1.86
C LEU A 140 4.13 -15.06 -1.16
N THR A 141 3.29 -14.80 -0.16
CA THR A 141 3.51 -13.70 0.78
C THR A 141 4.43 -14.17 1.90
N SER A 142 5.57 -13.51 2.07
CA SER A 142 6.52 -13.85 3.14
C SER A 142 5.96 -13.45 4.50
N ALA A 143 6.16 -14.32 5.49
CA ALA A 143 5.89 -13.98 6.88
C ALA A 143 6.86 -12.91 7.40
N THR A 144 6.34 -11.99 8.20
CA THR A 144 7.14 -11.09 9.04
C THR A 144 7.53 -11.79 10.35
N PRO A 145 8.62 -11.40 11.04
CA PRO A 145 9.00 -12.00 12.33
C PRO A 145 7.97 -11.81 13.44
N ILE A 146 7.18 -10.75 13.37
CA ILE A 146 6.11 -10.42 14.32
C ILE A 146 4.77 -10.66 13.61
N PRO A 147 3.78 -11.29 14.27
CA PRO A 147 2.46 -11.48 13.68
C PRO A 147 1.77 -10.14 13.40
N PRO A 148 0.97 -10.06 12.31
CA PRO A 148 0.15 -8.88 12.04
C PRO A 148 -0.72 -8.50 13.25
N GLU A 149 -0.67 -7.23 13.64
CA GLU A 149 -1.54 -6.67 14.67
C GLU A 149 -2.91 -6.32 14.05
N PRO A 150 -4.04 -6.63 14.71
CA PRO A 150 -5.34 -6.17 14.24
C PRO A 150 -5.41 -4.64 14.18
N PRO A 151 -6.04 -4.03 13.15
CA PRO A 151 -6.09 -2.58 13.01
C PRO A 151 -6.62 -1.84 14.24
N TYR A 152 -7.63 -2.39 14.91
CA TYR A 152 -8.20 -1.83 16.13
C TYR A 152 -7.18 -1.72 17.27
N ILE A 153 -6.40 -2.78 17.53
CA ILE A 153 -5.36 -2.80 18.58
C ILE A 153 -4.27 -1.78 18.26
N CYS A 154 -3.84 -1.71 16.99
CA CYS A 154 -2.89 -0.70 16.55
C CYS A 154 -3.41 0.72 16.79
N CYS A 155 -4.68 1.00 16.48
CA CYS A 155 -5.28 2.32 16.70
C CYS A 155 -5.34 2.71 18.17
N GLN A 156 -5.67 1.77 19.06
CA GLN A 156 -5.63 1.99 20.50
C GLN A 156 -4.21 2.30 20.97
N ARG A 157 -3.22 1.54 20.49
CA ARG A 157 -1.80 1.74 20.82
C ARG A 157 -1.27 3.10 20.34
N LEU A 158 -1.73 3.57 19.19
CA LEU A 158 -1.40 4.92 18.68
C LEU A 158 -2.23 6.04 19.34
N GLY A 159 -3.17 5.69 20.24
CA GLY A 159 -3.96 6.67 20.98
C GLY A 159 -4.91 7.47 20.09
N ILE A 160 -5.59 6.81 19.15
CA ILE A 160 -6.68 7.47 18.41
C ILE A 160 -7.83 7.75 19.39
N ARG A 161 -8.27 9.01 19.46
CA ARG A 161 -9.29 9.45 20.41
C ARG A 161 -10.68 8.84 20.14
N SER A 162 -11.52 8.82 21.17
CA SER A 162 -12.96 8.61 21.00
C SER A 162 -13.60 9.89 20.44
N PRO A 163 -14.55 9.83 19.48
CA PRO A 163 -15.16 8.63 18.89
C PRO A 163 -14.41 8.03 17.69
N CYS A 164 -13.30 8.62 17.26
CA CYS A 164 -12.54 8.27 16.05
C CYS A 164 -12.03 6.82 16.02
N VAL A 165 -11.70 6.24 17.18
CA VAL A 165 -11.24 4.84 17.28
C VAL A 165 -12.25 3.83 16.72
N ALA A 166 -13.55 4.17 16.69
CA ALA A 166 -14.59 3.33 16.11
C ALA A 166 -14.40 3.11 14.59
N VAL A 167 -13.69 4.00 13.89
CA VAL A 167 -13.38 3.85 12.46
C VAL A 167 -12.36 2.74 12.21
N CYS A 168 -11.54 2.42 13.21
CA CYS A 168 -10.64 1.26 13.19
C CYS A 168 -11.37 -0.07 13.33
N GLY A 169 -12.71 -0.03 13.38
CA GLY A 169 -13.54 -1.19 13.55
C GLY A 169 -13.63 -1.59 15.02
N SER A 170 -13.66 -2.89 15.25
CA SER A 170 -13.75 -3.46 16.59
C SER A 170 -12.93 -4.75 16.64
N GLU A 171 -12.61 -5.20 17.84
CA GLU A 171 -12.03 -6.54 18.06
C GLU A 171 -12.92 -7.65 17.46
N PHE A 172 -14.23 -7.40 17.35
CA PHE A 172 -15.26 -8.41 17.08
C PHE A 172 -15.89 -8.37 15.68
N GLY A 173 -15.23 -7.78 14.68
CA GLY A 173 -15.60 -8.02 13.26
C GLY A 173 -16.11 -6.85 12.43
N LYS A 174 -16.08 -5.60 12.91
CA LYS A 174 -16.13 -4.46 11.97
C LYS A 174 -14.75 -4.29 11.35
N HIS A 175 -14.64 -4.44 10.03
CA HIS A 175 -13.39 -4.19 9.32
C HIS A 175 -13.07 -2.69 9.35
N ALA A 176 -11.83 -2.36 9.72
CA ALA A 176 -11.28 -1.04 9.49
C ALA A 176 -11.31 -0.75 7.99
N ALA A 177 -12.06 0.28 7.59
CA ALA A 177 -12.17 0.68 6.20
C ALA A 177 -11.95 2.18 6.11
N LEU A 178 -11.10 2.60 5.17
CA LEU A 178 -10.91 4.01 4.89
C LEU A 178 -12.20 4.59 4.30
N ARG A 179 -12.93 5.36 5.11
CA ARG A 179 -14.09 6.15 4.70
C ARG A 179 -13.83 7.60 5.11
N ALA A 180 -13.28 8.43 4.21
CA ALA A 180 -12.91 9.80 4.56
C ALA A 180 -14.13 10.61 5.06
N GLU A 181 -15.33 10.35 4.56
CA GLU A 181 -16.57 10.95 5.08
C GLU A 181 -16.78 10.65 6.56
N SER A 182 -16.49 9.42 7.02
CA SER A 182 -16.60 9.06 8.44
C SER A 182 -15.59 9.81 9.30
N PHE A 183 -14.40 10.07 8.78
CA PHE A 183 -13.40 10.91 9.43
C PHE A 183 -13.84 12.37 9.50
N ILE A 184 -14.34 12.93 8.39
CA ILE A 184 -14.74 14.33 8.30
C ILE A 184 -15.97 14.62 9.17
N ASN A 185 -17.02 13.80 9.05
CA ASN A 185 -18.26 14.00 9.82
C ASN A 185 -18.04 13.88 11.34
N SER A 186 -17.05 13.09 11.75
CA SER A 186 -16.73 12.85 13.16
C SER A 186 -15.60 13.76 13.68
N HIS A 187 -15.11 14.72 12.87
CA HIS A 187 -13.99 15.61 13.22
C HIS A 187 -12.73 14.83 13.64
N CYS A 188 -12.33 13.86 12.83
CA CYS A 188 -11.23 12.91 13.07
C CYS A 188 -10.08 13.04 12.05
N GLU A 189 -10.10 14.06 11.18
CA GLU A 189 -9.20 14.18 10.02
C GLU A 189 -7.71 14.21 10.40
N ASP A 190 -7.39 14.65 11.60
CA ASP A 190 -6.05 14.69 12.19
C ASP A 190 -5.58 13.33 12.74
N GLU A 191 -6.49 12.37 12.93
CA GLU A 191 -6.18 11.00 13.37
C GLU A 191 -5.88 10.06 12.19
N ILE A 192 -6.02 10.54 10.94
CA ILE A 192 -5.92 9.70 9.75
C ILE A 192 -4.57 9.00 9.63
N SER A 193 -3.49 9.69 9.99
CA SER A 193 -2.13 9.17 9.79
C SER A 193 -1.84 8.03 10.74
N LYS A 194 -2.42 8.06 11.94
CA LYS A 194 -2.43 6.93 12.86
C LYS A 194 -3.27 5.78 12.32
N PHE A 195 -4.48 6.06 11.83
CA PHE A 195 -5.35 5.03 11.23
C PHE A 195 -4.71 4.34 10.03
N LEU A 196 -4.08 5.10 9.14
CA LEU A 196 -3.43 4.57 7.94
C LEU A 196 -2.19 3.75 8.32
N THR A 197 -1.41 4.20 9.31
CA THR A 197 -0.31 3.40 9.87
C THR A 197 -0.79 2.01 10.32
N CYS A 198 -2.04 1.88 10.77
CA CYS A 198 -2.65 0.61 11.18
C CYS A 198 -3.31 -0.19 10.05
N THR A 199 -3.61 0.43 8.90
CA THR A 199 -4.43 -0.18 7.84
C THR A 199 -3.76 -0.23 6.48
N THR A 200 -2.57 0.36 6.31
CA THR A 200 -1.84 0.41 5.03
C THR A 200 -0.50 -0.29 5.07
N VAL A 201 -0.19 -1.02 6.15
CA VAL A 201 1.07 -1.76 6.24
C VAL A 201 1.15 -2.80 5.12
N GLY A 202 2.15 -2.68 4.26
CA GLY A 202 2.36 -3.58 3.12
C GLY A 202 1.39 -3.37 1.95
N VAL A 203 0.62 -2.29 1.94
CA VAL A 203 -0.28 -1.92 0.84
C VAL A 203 0.41 -0.91 -0.08
N ASP A 204 0.56 -1.24 -1.36
CA ASP A 204 1.14 -0.35 -2.37
C ASP A 204 0.24 -0.25 -3.60
N GLU A 205 -0.80 0.57 -3.48
CA GLU A 205 -1.85 0.73 -4.51
C GLU A 205 -1.70 2.03 -5.31
N GLY A 206 -0.61 2.77 -5.09
CA GLY A 206 -0.43 4.09 -5.68
C GLY A 206 -0.48 4.10 -7.21
N ALA A 207 -0.02 3.04 -7.89
CA ALA A 207 -0.14 2.91 -9.34
C ALA A 207 -1.61 2.80 -9.81
N CYS A 208 -2.46 2.07 -9.05
CA CYS A 208 -3.89 2.03 -9.31
C CYS A 208 -4.53 3.42 -9.08
N CYS A 209 -4.18 4.08 -7.98
CA CYS A 209 -4.66 5.44 -7.70
C CYS A 209 -4.28 6.45 -8.79
N LEU A 210 -3.04 6.38 -9.29
CA LEU A 210 -2.60 7.19 -10.42
C LEU A 210 -3.41 6.91 -11.68
N ARG A 211 -3.70 5.64 -12.00
CA ARG A 211 -4.60 5.27 -13.11
C ARG A 211 -6.03 5.81 -12.92
N LYS A 212 -6.52 5.84 -11.68
CA LYS A 212 -7.81 6.43 -11.30
C LYS A 212 -7.78 7.96 -11.15
N LYS A 213 -6.66 8.60 -11.51
CA LYS A 213 -6.44 10.06 -11.45
C LYS A 213 -6.59 10.66 -10.04
N VAL A 214 -6.22 9.90 -9.01
CA VAL A 214 -6.11 10.41 -7.65
C VAL A 214 -4.96 11.44 -7.60
N PRO A 215 -5.19 12.66 -7.10
CA PRO A 215 -4.18 13.72 -7.08
C PRO A 215 -2.94 13.33 -6.27
N GLY A 216 -1.78 13.88 -6.66
CA GLY A 216 -0.49 13.61 -6.01
C GLY A 216 -0.51 13.82 -4.49
N ILE A 217 -1.21 14.86 -4.02
CA ILE A 217 -1.37 15.19 -2.59
C ILE A 217 -2.12 14.10 -1.81
N CYS A 218 -2.94 13.29 -2.49
CA CYS A 218 -3.75 12.23 -1.89
C CYS A 218 -3.12 10.84 -2.02
N LEU A 219 -2.02 10.69 -2.77
CA LEU A 219 -1.35 9.39 -2.96
C LEU A 219 -0.85 8.72 -1.68
N PRO A 220 -0.43 9.45 -0.62
CA PRO A 220 -0.10 8.81 0.65
C PRO A 220 -1.25 7.96 1.23
N LEU A 221 -2.52 8.29 0.93
CA LEU A 221 -3.69 7.50 1.33
C LEU A 221 -3.76 6.14 0.60
N CYS A 222 -3.09 6.02 -0.55
CA CYS A 222 -3.08 4.84 -1.42
C CYS A 222 -1.96 3.86 -1.10
N ASP A 223 -0.77 4.36 -0.79
CA ASP A 223 0.43 3.52 -0.67
C ASP A 223 1.16 3.65 0.68
N GLY A 224 0.65 4.49 1.59
CA GLY A 224 1.27 4.75 2.89
C GLY A 224 2.66 5.41 2.81
N PHE A 225 3.15 5.78 1.62
CA PHE A 225 4.47 6.36 1.45
C PHE A 225 4.45 7.84 1.84
N GLN A 226 5.42 8.26 2.66
CA GLN A 226 5.52 9.64 3.20
C GLN A 226 4.29 10.10 4.01
N MET A 227 3.60 9.17 4.68
CA MET A 227 2.49 9.50 5.59
C MET A 227 2.88 10.43 6.73
N ASN A 228 4.16 10.44 7.12
CA ASN A 228 4.72 11.37 8.11
C ASN A 228 4.69 12.84 7.69
N LYS A 229 4.28 13.16 6.45
CA LYS A 229 4.10 14.53 5.95
C LYS A 229 2.63 14.96 5.90
N LEU A 230 1.69 14.07 6.23
CA LEU A 230 0.26 14.33 6.15
C LEU A 230 -0.27 14.45 7.58
N ASP A 231 -0.27 15.67 8.16
CA ASP A 231 -0.83 15.87 9.51
C ASP A 231 -2.37 15.86 9.52
N THR A 232 -2.99 16.20 8.38
CA THR A 232 -4.45 16.18 8.18
C THR A 232 -4.79 15.75 6.76
N ILE A 233 -5.95 15.10 6.56
CA ILE A 233 -6.45 14.83 5.20
C ILE A 233 -6.84 16.16 4.53
N PRO A 234 -6.27 16.51 3.36
CA PRO A 234 -6.80 17.62 2.58
C PRO A 234 -8.25 17.30 2.20
N HIS A 235 -9.21 18.21 2.47
CA HIS A 235 -10.62 17.99 2.12
C HIS A 235 -10.82 17.64 0.63
N ALA A 236 -9.93 18.12 -0.25
CA ALA A 236 -9.89 17.75 -1.67
C ALA A 236 -9.73 16.23 -1.93
N CYS A 237 -9.20 15.47 -0.99
CA CYS A 237 -9.04 14.02 -1.10
C CYS A 237 -10.34 13.24 -0.81
N ALA A 238 -11.34 13.85 -0.16
CA ALA A 238 -12.58 13.18 0.24
C ALA A 238 -13.32 12.56 -0.96
N VAL A 239 -13.39 13.28 -2.08
CA VAL A 239 -14.04 12.82 -3.32
C VAL A 239 -13.36 11.60 -3.96
N TYR A 240 -12.10 11.34 -3.62
CA TYR A 240 -11.32 10.21 -4.13
C TYR A 240 -11.39 8.97 -3.24
N THR A 241 -12.04 9.06 -2.08
CA THR A 241 -12.17 7.93 -1.13
C THR A 241 -12.67 6.67 -1.79
N PHE A 242 -13.70 6.77 -2.63
CA PHE A 242 -14.26 5.61 -3.33
C PHE A 242 -13.27 5.03 -4.34
N SER A 243 -12.54 5.87 -5.09
CA SER A 243 -11.50 5.42 -6.02
C SER A 243 -10.36 4.70 -5.30
N ILE A 244 -9.94 5.21 -4.13
CA ILE A 244 -8.92 4.58 -3.29
C ILE A 244 -9.45 3.24 -2.76
N PHE A 245 -10.69 3.20 -2.28
CA PHE A 245 -11.32 1.97 -1.82
C PHE A 245 -11.46 0.92 -2.94
N GLN A 246 -11.77 1.33 -4.18
CA GLN A 246 -11.76 0.42 -5.32
C GLN A 246 -10.36 -0.19 -5.54
N CYS A 247 -9.30 0.63 -5.49
CA CYS A 247 -7.93 0.12 -5.60
C CYS A 247 -7.58 -0.88 -4.50
N ARG A 248 -8.06 -0.65 -3.27
CA ARG A 248 -7.95 -1.61 -2.14
C ARG A 248 -8.58 -2.96 -2.43
N MET A 249 -9.72 -2.92 -3.11
CA MET A 249 -10.58 -4.07 -3.31
C MET A 249 -10.28 -4.85 -4.60
N GLU A 250 -9.49 -4.31 -5.54
CA GLU A 250 -9.18 -4.95 -6.83
C GLU A 250 -8.62 -6.38 -6.70
N ASN A 251 -8.04 -6.72 -5.55
CA ASN A 251 -7.53 -8.06 -5.24
C ASN A 251 -7.87 -8.52 -3.79
N ALA A 252 -8.98 -8.03 -3.21
CA ALA A 252 -9.36 -8.34 -1.83
C ALA A 252 -10.19 -9.62 -1.67
N ASP A 253 -11.05 -9.91 -2.66
CA ASP A 253 -11.37 -11.29 -3.04
C ASP A 253 -10.05 -11.97 -3.45
N SER A 254 -9.91 -13.21 -3.87
CA SER A 254 -8.57 -13.84 -4.04
C SER A 254 -7.70 -13.98 -2.78
N ARG A 255 -7.73 -13.09 -1.76
CA ARG A 255 -7.05 -13.31 -0.48
C ARG A 255 -7.72 -14.45 0.32
N PRO A 256 -6.97 -15.18 1.15
CA PRO A 256 -7.55 -16.25 1.96
C PRO A 256 -8.55 -15.69 2.96
N ALA A 257 -9.54 -16.51 3.33
CA ALA A 257 -10.41 -16.19 4.46
C ALA A 257 -9.64 -16.28 5.79
N THR A 258 -10.21 -15.72 6.86
CA THR A 258 -9.69 -15.93 8.22
C THR A 258 -9.79 -17.42 8.58
N VAL A 259 -8.77 -17.94 9.26
CA VAL A 259 -8.76 -19.33 9.76
C VAL A 259 -9.97 -19.56 10.69
N SER A 260 -10.55 -20.74 10.64
CA SER A 260 -11.66 -21.15 11.53
C SER A 260 -11.31 -22.45 12.27
N GLY A 261 -12.02 -22.72 13.36
CA GLY A 261 -11.83 -23.96 14.13
C GLY A 261 -10.46 -24.11 14.80
N LEU A 262 -9.69 -23.02 14.95
CA LEU A 262 -8.35 -23.06 15.53
C LEU A 262 -8.42 -23.55 16.99
N LYS A 263 -7.72 -24.65 17.28
CA LYS A 263 -7.63 -25.27 18.60
C LYS A 263 -6.20 -25.63 18.92
N ALA A 264 -5.84 -25.50 20.19
CA ALA A 264 -4.59 -25.95 20.75
C ALA A 264 -4.86 -27.15 21.67
N ILE A 265 -4.26 -28.29 21.33
CA ILE A 265 -4.50 -29.58 21.98
C ILE A 265 -3.18 -30.01 22.64
N PRO A 266 -3.10 -30.01 23.98
CA PRO A 266 -1.92 -30.50 24.69
C PRO A 266 -1.78 -32.00 24.49
N ASN A 267 -0.56 -32.47 24.30
CA ASN A 267 -0.22 -33.89 24.23
C ASN A 267 0.39 -34.36 25.57
N SER A 268 0.36 -35.67 25.84
CA SER A 268 0.92 -36.28 27.05
C SER A 268 2.42 -36.00 27.26
N ASP A 269 3.15 -35.72 26.19
CA ASP A 269 4.59 -35.42 26.21
C ASP A 269 4.91 -33.94 26.55
N GLY A 270 3.90 -33.12 26.85
CA GLY A 270 4.04 -31.67 27.08
C GLY A 270 4.08 -30.82 25.80
N ASP A 271 4.07 -31.46 24.63
CA ASP A 271 3.97 -30.79 23.33
C ASP A 271 2.58 -30.21 23.08
N LEU A 272 2.49 -29.23 22.18
CA LEU A 272 1.24 -28.59 21.79
C LEU A 272 0.93 -28.86 20.31
N ILE A 273 -0.24 -29.44 20.04
CA ILE A 273 -0.72 -29.70 18.68
C ILE A 273 -1.78 -28.67 18.33
N LEU A 274 -1.46 -27.83 17.35
CA LEU A 274 -2.39 -26.87 16.76
C LEU A 274 -3.13 -27.52 15.59
N ARG A 275 -4.44 -27.30 15.53
CA ARG A 275 -5.30 -27.74 14.42
C ARG A 275 -6.31 -26.67 14.06
N TRP A 276 -6.62 -26.54 12.79
CA TRP A 276 -7.64 -25.63 12.29
C TRP A 276 -8.31 -26.19 11.03
N ASP A 277 -9.37 -25.53 10.57
CA ASP A 277 -10.12 -25.95 9.40
C ASP A 277 -9.44 -25.49 8.10
N LEU A 278 -9.66 -26.23 7.02
CA LEU A 278 -9.15 -25.88 5.70
C LEU A 278 -9.71 -24.52 5.28
N THR A 279 -8.82 -23.57 4.98
CA THR A 279 -9.19 -22.20 4.64
C THR A 279 -9.23 -22.01 3.12
N PRO A 280 -10.35 -21.57 2.52
CA PRO A 280 -10.43 -21.32 1.09
C PRO A 280 -9.38 -20.31 0.62
N ARG A 281 -8.74 -20.61 -0.53
CA ARG A 281 -7.71 -19.79 -1.19
C ARG A 281 -6.39 -19.64 -0.40
N ALA A 282 -6.20 -20.38 0.69
CA ALA A 282 -4.93 -20.42 1.40
C ALA A 282 -3.95 -21.39 0.72
N ASP A 283 -2.76 -20.90 0.38
CA ASP A 283 -1.66 -21.74 -0.10
C ASP A 283 -0.78 -22.22 1.06
N MET A 284 -0.76 -21.43 2.16
CA MET A 284 0.04 -21.71 3.36
C MET A 284 -0.54 -21.01 4.59
N TYR A 285 0.02 -21.34 5.75
CA TYR A 285 -0.31 -20.76 7.04
C TYR A 285 0.96 -20.32 7.76
N HIS A 286 0.99 -19.08 8.21
CA HIS A 286 2.03 -18.57 9.10
C HIS A 286 1.57 -18.74 10.55
N VAL A 287 2.32 -19.53 11.31
CA VAL A 287 2.04 -19.87 12.71
C VAL A 287 3.08 -19.17 13.57
N TYR A 288 2.59 -18.34 14.47
CA TYR A 288 3.37 -17.58 15.43
C TYR A 288 3.04 -18.06 16.83
N TRP A 289 4.05 -18.13 17.69
CA TRP A 289 3.82 -18.34 19.11
C TRP A 289 4.80 -17.54 19.95
N LYS A 290 4.35 -17.19 21.15
CA LYS A 290 5.13 -16.46 22.14
C LYS A 290 5.16 -17.29 23.43
N ARG A 291 6.34 -17.34 24.06
CA ARG A 291 6.53 -18.01 25.35
C ARG A 291 6.32 -17.00 26.48
N LYS A 292 5.77 -17.45 27.63
CA LYS A 292 5.39 -16.64 28.80
C LYS A 292 6.45 -15.62 29.26
N PHE A 293 7.72 -15.96 29.17
CA PHE A 293 8.85 -15.12 29.59
C PHE A 293 9.68 -14.56 28.43
N SER A 294 9.25 -14.81 27.18
CA SER A 294 9.92 -14.31 26.00
C SER A 294 9.27 -13.02 25.50
N THR A 295 10.08 -12.08 25.05
CA THR A 295 9.62 -10.90 24.31
C THR A 295 9.61 -11.14 22.79
N THR A 296 10.18 -12.25 22.33
CA THR A 296 10.31 -12.58 20.91
C THR A 296 9.25 -13.58 20.47
N TRP A 297 8.81 -13.40 19.22
CA TRP A 297 7.94 -14.33 18.53
C TRP A 297 8.76 -15.41 17.85
N GLU A 298 8.32 -16.65 18.00
CA GLU A 298 8.76 -17.76 17.16
C GLU A 298 7.78 -17.91 15.98
N LEU A 299 8.29 -18.35 14.83
CA LEU A 299 7.54 -18.40 13.58
C LEU A 299 7.82 -19.71 12.84
N SER A 300 6.77 -20.35 12.35
CA SER A 300 6.84 -21.44 11.40
C SER A 300 5.77 -21.30 10.34
N SER A 301 6.13 -21.55 9.08
CA SER A 301 5.17 -21.59 7.97
C SER A 301 4.90 -23.02 7.55
N VAL A 302 3.63 -23.39 7.39
CA VAL A 302 3.19 -24.74 7.02
C VAL A 302 2.14 -24.70 5.92
N VAL A 303 2.07 -25.76 5.10
CA VAL A 303 1.02 -25.94 4.09
C VAL A 303 -0.15 -26.80 4.61
N THR A 304 0.05 -27.48 5.74
CA THR A 304 -0.94 -28.32 6.42
C THR A 304 -1.83 -27.50 7.34
N THR A 305 -2.99 -28.04 7.70
CA THR A 305 -3.92 -27.44 8.68
C THR A 305 -3.60 -27.83 10.13
N SER A 306 -2.35 -28.22 10.38
CA SER A 306 -1.87 -28.57 11.71
C SER A 306 -0.39 -28.28 11.88
N LYS A 307 0.01 -28.00 13.12
CA LYS A 307 1.40 -27.79 13.52
C LYS A 307 1.63 -28.35 14.93
N ARG A 308 2.66 -29.18 15.09
CA ARG A 308 3.17 -29.60 16.41
C ARG A 308 4.27 -28.64 16.84
N ILE A 309 4.19 -28.15 18.08
CA ILE A 309 5.21 -27.34 18.73
C ILE A 309 5.79 -28.19 19.87
N PHE A 310 7.11 -28.34 19.85
CA PHE A 310 7.85 -29.20 20.77
C PHE A 310 8.36 -28.42 21.99
N GLY A 311 8.67 -29.15 23.07
CA GLY A 311 9.44 -28.65 24.21
C GLY A 311 8.57 -27.93 25.24
N ASN A 312 7.75 -28.73 25.93
CA ASN A 312 6.81 -28.28 26.99
C ASN A 312 5.90 -27.11 26.57
N ALA A 313 5.62 -27.01 25.28
CA ALA A 313 4.88 -25.94 24.65
C ALA A 313 3.47 -25.73 25.25
N ALA A 314 2.86 -26.78 25.79
CA ALA A 314 1.55 -26.70 26.43
C ALA A 314 1.55 -25.81 27.69
N ASN A 315 2.67 -25.71 28.41
CA ASN A 315 2.79 -24.95 29.65
C ASN A 315 3.53 -23.62 29.47
N ASP A 316 4.38 -23.52 28.45
CA ASP A 316 5.33 -22.41 28.29
C ASP A 316 4.83 -21.32 27.33
N ILE A 317 3.81 -21.59 26.51
CA ILE A 317 3.25 -20.66 25.52
C ILE A 317 2.02 -19.97 26.09
N ASP A 318 1.96 -18.65 25.92
CA ASP A 318 0.81 -17.82 26.34
C ASP A 318 -0.01 -17.30 25.16
N GLU A 319 0.60 -17.09 24.00
CA GLU A 319 -0.06 -16.55 22.83
C GLU A 319 0.31 -17.29 21.55
N ILE A 320 -0.70 -17.55 20.71
CA ILE A 320 -0.56 -18.19 19.41
C ILE A 320 -1.34 -17.39 18.38
N VAL A 321 -0.73 -17.15 17.22
CA VAL A 321 -1.38 -16.49 16.09
C VAL A 321 -1.25 -17.34 14.84
N VAL A 322 -2.35 -17.57 14.14
CA VAL A 322 -2.35 -18.26 12.84
C VAL A 322 -2.90 -17.33 11.77
N VAL A 323 -2.18 -17.22 10.67
CA VAL A 323 -2.52 -16.37 9.52
C VAL A 323 -2.53 -17.22 8.26
N ALA A 324 -3.69 -17.35 7.63
CA ALA A 324 -3.77 -17.93 6.29
C ALA A 324 -3.17 -16.96 5.26
N SER A 325 -2.41 -17.49 4.31
CA SER A 325 -1.64 -16.69 3.35
C SER A 325 -1.62 -17.33 1.98
N ASN A 326 -1.56 -16.47 0.96
CA ASN A 326 -1.29 -16.84 -0.43
C ASN A 326 -0.48 -15.72 -1.11
N SER A 327 -0.30 -15.81 -2.42
CA SER A 327 0.37 -14.78 -3.21
C SER A 327 -0.33 -13.40 -3.16
N PHE A 328 -1.66 -13.33 -3.03
CA PHE A 328 -2.42 -12.07 -2.96
C PHE A 328 -2.32 -11.35 -1.61
N GLY A 329 -1.92 -12.06 -0.56
CA GLY A 329 -1.66 -11.49 0.76
C GLY A 329 -2.09 -12.39 1.90
N ASN A 330 -2.08 -11.78 3.09
CA ASN A 330 -2.47 -12.42 4.34
C ASN A 330 -3.97 -12.19 4.63
N ALA A 331 -4.61 -13.19 5.23
CA ALA A 331 -5.91 -13.05 5.89
C ALA A 331 -5.78 -12.30 7.22
N HIS A 332 -6.92 -12.02 7.87
CA HIS A 332 -6.88 -11.52 9.24
C HIS A 332 -6.32 -12.60 10.18
N PRO A 333 -5.49 -12.21 11.17
CA PRO A 333 -4.90 -13.14 12.13
C PRO A 333 -5.97 -13.67 13.10
N VAL A 334 -5.89 -14.97 13.41
CA VAL A 334 -6.64 -15.58 14.52
C VAL A 334 -5.71 -15.75 15.69
N ARG A 335 -6.13 -15.35 16.88
CA ARG A 335 -5.32 -15.45 18.11
C ARG A 335 -5.93 -16.44 19.09
N LEU A 336 -5.08 -17.25 19.71
CA LEU A 336 -5.40 -17.98 20.94
C LEU A 336 -4.56 -17.41 22.08
N ILE A 337 -5.22 -17.10 23.19
CA ILE A 337 -4.57 -16.66 24.43
C ILE A 337 -4.80 -17.76 25.47
N HIS A 338 -3.73 -18.14 26.16
CA HIS A 338 -3.81 -19.09 27.27
C HIS A 338 -4.15 -18.34 28.56
N ASN A 339 -5.34 -18.58 29.11
CA ASN A 339 -5.78 -18.00 30.38
C ASN A 339 -6.41 -19.09 31.26
N ASP A 340 -6.02 -19.16 32.54
CA ASP A 340 -6.55 -20.11 33.54
C ASP A 340 -6.69 -21.57 33.02
N ASP A 341 -5.59 -22.11 32.48
CA ASP A 341 -5.49 -23.46 31.89
C ASP A 341 -6.42 -23.75 30.71
N LYS A 342 -6.94 -22.70 30.06
CA LYS A 342 -7.78 -22.80 28.86
C LYS A 342 -7.25 -21.91 27.74
N TRP A 343 -7.32 -22.45 26.54
CA TRP A 343 -7.08 -21.69 25.31
C TRP A 343 -8.38 -20.99 24.89
N ILE A 344 -8.36 -19.66 24.92
CA ILE A 344 -9.49 -18.84 24.49
C ILE A 344 -9.14 -18.25 23.13
N ALA A 345 -10.00 -18.50 22.15
CA ALA A 345 -9.85 -17.92 20.83
C ALA A 345 -10.42 -16.49 20.79
N SER A 346 -9.79 -15.64 19.98
CA SER A 346 -10.18 -14.23 19.82
C SER A 346 -11.62 -14.02 19.34
N TYR A 347 -12.27 -15.03 18.76
CA TYR A 347 -13.68 -14.97 18.35
C TYR A 347 -14.69 -15.28 19.47
N HIS A 348 -14.26 -15.69 20.66
CA HIS A 348 -15.15 -16.07 21.78
C HIS A 348 -15.32 -15.00 22.87
N PHE A 349 -14.71 -13.83 22.76
CA PHE A 349 -14.97 -12.70 23.67
C PHE A 349 -16.29 -12.00 23.26
N GLN A 350 -17.42 -12.67 23.44
CA GLN A 350 -18.73 -12.04 23.47
C GLN A 350 -19.00 -11.63 24.91
N PHE A 351 -18.89 -10.34 25.21
CA PHE A 351 -19.44 -9.73 26.43
C PHE A 351 -20.36 -8.57 26.04
#